data_AF-A0A8S8XHL2-F1
#
_entry.id   AF-A0A8S8XHL2-F1
#
_cell.length_a   1.000
_cell.length_b   1.000
_cell.length_c   1.000
_cell.angle_alpha   90.00
_cell.angle_beta   90.00
_cell.angle_gamma   90.00
#
_symmetry.space_group_name_H-M   'P 1'
#
loop_
_entity.id
_entity.type
_entity.pdbx_description
1 polymer ?
#
loop_
_entity_poly.entity_id
_entity_poly.type
_entity_poly.pdbx_seq_one_letter_code
_entity_poly.pdbx_strand_id
1 'polypeptide(L)'
;MSGFSRDRNIKVPKKAEKKSSVAPSNYLPSRPAEGRVAVPKKAAQPPKSRPKNQQSSRRSNNPRNNRGRNPNQGRRQQRTRRPTPMDDEVWARVIENDTKTNVIVALGESKMMLGRYSSKSPDTAVGERIYVGVDSNKRNTVGEILGMAKLDRLSNSASSDLPLIAQMFVEENQAHFIKAFFNIAGPLSLKQHAFELLPGIGKKKALQMVEVRGSSGFSSLDQLDEACSIDSAELLAKRFVAEIQDKNLQPRLSELLLPVSS
;
A
#
# COMPACT_ATOMS: atom_id res chain seq x y z
N MET A 1 -3.62 -83.35 -11.43
CA MET A 1 -5.03 -83.01 -11.75
C MET A 1 -5.44 -82.00 -10.68
N SER A 2 -5.84 -80.75 -10.90
CA SER A 2 -6.58 -80.09 -11.99
C SER A 2 -6.31 -78.58 -11.87
N GLY A 3 -5.84 -77.94 -12.95
CA GLY A 3 -5.68 -76.49 -13.01
C GLY A 3 -7.01 -75.79 -13.27
N PHE A 4 -7.37 -74.82 -12.43
CA PHE A 4 -8.56 -73.99 -12.62
C PHE A 4 -8.35 -73.02 -13.78
N SER A 5 -8.96 -73.35 -14.92
CA SER A 5 -9.14 -72.43 -16.04
C SER A 5 -10.16 -71.36 -15.64
N ARG A 6 -9.77 -70.08 -15.72
CA ARG A 6 -10.71 -68.94 -15.70
C ARG A 6 -10.48 -68.12 -16.94
N ASP A 7 -11.32 -68.36 -17.94
CA ASP A 7 -11.44 -67.53 -19.13
C ASP A 7 -11.78 -66.09 -18.72
N ARG A 8 -10.88 -65.17 -19.05
CA ARG A 8 -11.18 -63.73 -19.05
C ARG A 8 -11.12 -63.25 -20.48
N ASN A 9 -12.27 -63.28 -21.13
CA ASN A 9 -12.52 -62.64 -22.42
C ASN A 9 -12.48 -61.12 -22.24
N ILE A 10 -11.34 -60.49 -22.48
CA ILE A 10 -11.16 -59.03 -22.43
C ILE A 10 -11.34 -58.48 -23.84
N LYS A 11 -12.38 -57.65 -24.01
CA LYS A 11 -12.72 -56.96 -25.27
C LYS A 11 -11.78 -55.77 -25.45
N VAL A 12 -10.70 -55.95 -26.21
CA VAL A 12 -9.74 -54.87 -26.52
C VAL A 12 -10.29 -54.02 -27.68
N PRO A 13 -10.51 -52.70 -27.52
CA PRO A 13 -10.91 -51.85 -28.64
C PRO A 13 -9.73 -51.67 -29.61
N LYS A 14 -10.00 -51.90 -30.90
CA LYS A 14 -9.02 -51.68 -31.99
C LYS A 14 -8.66 -50.18 -32.06
N LYS A 15 -7.39 -49.88 -31.87
CA LYS A 15 -6.80 -48.54 -32.02
C LYS A 15 -6.88 -48.15 -33.49
N ALA A 16 -7.62 -47.08 -33.81
CA ALA A 16 -7.64 -46.52 -35.16
C ALA A 16 -6.25 -45.96 -35.51
N GLU A 17 -5.70 -46.40 -36.64
CA GLU A 17 -4.48 -45.84 -37.21
C GLU A 17 -4.73 -44.39 -37.64
N LYS A 18 -4.13 -43.44 -36.92
CA LYS A 18 -4.06 -42.06 -37.39
C LYS A 18 -3.05 -42.00 -38.53
N LYS A 19 -3.55 -41.71 -39.73
CA LYS A 19 -2.74 -41.28 -40.89
C LYS A 19 -1.80 -40.16 -40.46
N SER A 20 -0.51 -40.32 -40.73
CA SER A 20 0.52 -39.30 -40.56
C SER A 20 0.35 -38.21 -41.62
N SER A 21 -0.47 -37.20 -41.36
CA SER A 21 -0.40 -35.94 -42.09
C SER A 21 0.71 -35.09 -41.50
N VAL A 22 1.92 -35.18 -42.07
CA VAL A 22 3.01 -34.26 -41.78
C VAL A 22 2.59 -32.89 -42.31
N ALA A 23 2.22 -31.97 -41.42
CA ALA A 23 2.18 -30.56 -41.76
C ALA A 23 3.63 -30.10 -42.01
N PRO A 24 3.95 -29.42 -43.13
CA PRO A 24 5.29 -28.90 -43.34
C PRO A 24 5.59 -27.88 -42.23
N SER A 25 6.75 -28.03 -41.59
CA SER A 25 7.22 -27.12 -40.55
C SER A 25 7.38 -25.71 -41.13
N ASN A 26 6.75 -24.71 -40.53
CA ASN A 26 7.04 -23.28 -40.80
C ASN A 26 8.39 -22.83 -40.22
N TYR A 27 9.39 -23.70 -40.17
CA TYR A 27 10.74 -23.34 -39.77
C TYR A 27 11.44 -22.64 -40.92
N LEU A 28 11.52 -21.31 -40.82
CA LEU A 28 12.47 -20.51 -41.59
C LEU A 28 13.82 -20.59 -40.87
N PRO A 29 14.93 -21.00 -41.53
CA PRO A 29 16.24 -20.94 -40.92
C PRO A 29 16.58 -19.48 -40.58
N SER A 30 17.10 -19.24 -39.37
CA SER A 30 17.64 -17.93 -38.99
C SER A 30 18.81 -17.58 -39.92
N ARG A 31 18.93 -16.29 -40.27
CA ARG A 31 20.05 -15.78 -41.08
C ARG A 31 21.38 -16.16 -40.41
N PRO A 32 22.41 -16.54 -41.18
CA PRO A 32 23.73 -16.80 -40.62
C PRO A 32 24.24 -15.55 -39.90
N ALA A 33 25.02 -15.75 -38.82
CA ALA A 33 25.54 -14.68 -37.99
C ALA A 33 26.47 -13.77 -38.81
N GLU A 34 25.92 -12.69 -39.37
CA GLU A 34 26.72 -11.58 -39.87
C GLU A 34 27.44 -10.94 -38.67
N GLY A 35 28.77 -10.93 -38.74
CA GLY A 35 29.63 -10.39 -37.69
C GLY A 35 29.26 -8.95 -37.32
N ARG A 36 29.56 -8.57 -36.08
CA ARG A 36 29.30 -7.22 -35.55
C ARG A 36 29.80 -6.15 -36.54
N VAL A 37 28.89 -5.32 -37.03
CA VAL A 37 29.25 -4.09 -37.74
C VAL A 37 30.01 -3.19 -36.76
N ALA A 38 31.25 -2.85 -37.10
CA ALA A 38 32.06 -1.95 -36.30
C ALA A 38 31.39 -0.57 -36.26
N VAL A 39 30.90 -0.18 -35.08
CA VAL A 39 30.44 1.19 -34.83
C VAL A 39 31.63 2.13 -35.06
N PRO A 40 31.52 3.17 -35.91
CA PRO A 40 32.60 4.11 -36.10
C PRO A 40 32.91 4.82 -34.77
N LYS A 41 34.18 4.79 -34.36
CA LYS A 41 34.67 5.54 -33.19
C LYS A 41 34.38 7.02 -33.42
N LYS A 42 33.66 7.66 -32.49
CA LYS A 42 33.51 9.12 -32.45
C LYS A 42 34.90 9.76 -32.48
N ALA A 43 35.11 10.66 -33.44
CA ALA A 43 36.31 11.47 -33.55
C ALA A 43 36.52 12.29 -32.26
N ALA A 44 37.76 12.33 -31.78
CA ALA A 44 38.15 13.11 -30.63
C ALA A 44 37.96 14.61 -30.91
N GLN A 45 37.23 15.32 -30.04
CA GLN A 45 37.18 16.77 -30.06
C GLN A 45 38.50 17.36 -29.53
N PRO A 46 39.01 18.46 -30.11
CA PRO A 46 40.22 19.12 -29.62
C PRO A 46 39.98 19.73 -28.22
N PRO A 47 41.03 19.80 -27.38
CA PRO A 47 40.90 20.23 -25.99
C PRO A 47 40.54 21.72 -25.90
N LYS A 48 39.39 22.02 -25.30
CA LYS A 48 39.04 23.40 -24.91
C LYS A 48 39.84 23.82 -23.67
N SER A 49 40.49 24.97 -23.77
CA SER A 49 41.39 25.59 -22.80
C SER A 49 40.71 25.88 -21.45
N ARG A 50 41.41 25.53 -20.37
CA ARG A 50 41.07 25.84 -18.97
C ARG A 50 41.57 27.25 -18.62
N PRO A 51 40.76 28.14 -18.01
CA PRO A 51 41.27 29.45 -17.61
C PRO A 51 42.17 29.31 -16.38
N LYS A 52 43.41 29.80 -16.51
CA LYS A 52 44.32 30.11 -15.38
C LYS A 52 43.73 31.30 -14.63
N ASN A 53 43.65 31.23 -13.31
CA ASN A 53 43.65 32.45 -12.52
C ASN A 53 44.74 32.41 -11.45
N GLN A 54 45.49 33.50 -11.42
CA GLN A 54 46.81 33.65 -10.83
C GLN A 54 46.73 33.76 -9.31
N GLN A 55 47.60 33.01 -8.65
CA GLN A 55 47.93 33.18 -7.25
C GLN A 55 48.84 34.42 -7.14
N SER A 56 48.39 35.48 -6.46
CA SER A 56 49.28 36.53 -5.99
C SER A 56 49.08 36.73 -4.49
N SER A 57 50.16 36.55 -3.76
CA SER A 57 50.27 36.80 -2.33
C SER A 57 50.54 38.28 -2.09
N ARG A 58 49.78 38.94 -1.20
CA ARG A 58 50.31 40.04 -0.38
C ARG A 58 49.70 40.02 1.03
N ARG A 59 50.59 39.91 2.01
CA ARG A 59 50.35 40.19 3.44
C ARG A 59 49.96 41.66 3.63
N SER A 60 49.04 41.93 4.55
CA SER A 60 49.09 43.12 5.40
C SER A 60 48.29 42.90 6.69
N ASN A 61 48.74 43.60 7.72
CA ASN A 61 48.46 43.46 9.15
C ASN A 61 47.03 43.84 9.58
N ASN A 62 46.64 43.24 10.72
CA ASN A 62 45.53 43.55 11.62
C ASN A 62 45.41 45.07 11.94
N PRO A 63 44.23 45.62 12.32
CA PRO A 63 43.70 45.36 13.66
C PRO A 63 42.16 45.27 13.81
N ARG A 64 41.77 44.62 14.91
CA ARG A 64 40.48 44.68 15.61
C ARG A 64 39.77 46.04 15.44
N ASN A 65 38.51 46.02 15.03
CA ASN A 65 37.56 47.01 15.53
C ASN A 65 36.14 46.46 15.63
N ASN A 66 35.67 46.50 16.88
CA ASN A 66 34.31 46.31 17.35
C ASN A 66 33.44 47.46 16.81
N ARG A 67 32.39 47.20 16.02
CA ARG A 67 31.32 48.18 15.73
C ARG A 67 30.13 47.50 15.02
N GLY A 68 28.94 47.72 15.56
CA GLY A 68 27.70 47.68 14.80
C GLY A 68 26.86 46.42 14.94
N ARG A 69 26.33 46.19 16.14
CA ARG A 69 25.11 45.40 16.35
C ARG A 69 24.00 46.07 15.54
N ASN A 70 23.67 45.54 14.37
CA ASN A 70 22.57 46.01 13.53
C ASN A 70 21.30 45.26 13.97
N PRO A 71 20.33 45.86 14.70
CA PRO A 71 19.11 45.18 15.06
C PRO A 71 18.13 45.32 13.88
N ASN A 72 18.52 44.83 12.70
CA ASN A 72 17.53 44.67 11.64
C ASN A 72 16.72 43.43 12.01
N GLN A 73 15.66 43.65 12.78
CA GLN A 73 14.58 42.69 12.98
C GLN A 73 14.00 42.37 11.61
N GLY A 74 14.64 41.44 10.91
CA GLY A 74 14.07 40.78 9.77
C GLY A 74 12.76 40.19 10.25
N ARG A 75 11.67 40.85 9.87
CA ARG A 75 10.30 40.38 9.98
C ARG A 75 10.33 38.98 9.40
N ARG A 76 10.44 37.98 10.29
CA ARG A 76 10.58 36.58 9.93
C ARG A 76 9.24 36.23 9.34
N GLN A 77 9.08 36.44 8.04
CA GLN A 77 7.90 36.06 7.29
C GLN A 77 7.61 34.63 7.74
N GLN A 78 6.50 34.43 8.44
CA GLN A 78 6.08 33.12 8.87
C GLN A 78 6.06 32.28 7.61
N ARG A 79 7.03 31.37 7.49
CA ARG A 79 7.05 30.42 6.38
C ARG A 79 5.71 29.72 6.45
N THR A 80 4.87 29.94 5.45
CA THR A 80 3.64 29.17 5.28
C THR A 80 4.06 27.70 5.32
N ARG A 81 3.50 26.95 6.28
CA ARG A 81 3.82 25.52 6.42
C ARG A 81 3.52 24.86 5.08
N ARG A 82 4.44 24.02 4.61
CA ARG A 82 4.17 23.22 3.42
C ARG A 82 3.00 22.28 3.77
N PRO A 83 2.01 22.13 2.87
CA PRO A 83 0.93 21.19 3.09
C PRO A 83 1.53 19.80 3.30
N THR A 84 1.09 19.15 4.36
CA THR A 84 1.47 17.78 4.70
C THR A 84 0.33 16.84 4.31
N PRO A 85 0.59 15.56 3.98
CA PRO A 85 -0.48 14.62 3.65
C PRO A 85 -1.57 14.49 4.73
N MET A 86 -1.27 14.88 5.97
CA MET A 86 -2.22 14.92 7.08
C MET A 86 -3.27 16.00 6.98
N ASP A 87 -3.03 17.04 6.19
CA ASP A 87 -3.99 18.13 6.03
C ASP A 87 -5.22 17.67 5.24
N ASP A 88 -5.11 16.56 4.51
CA ASP A 88 -6.21 15.92 3.78
C ASP A 88 -7.11 15.06 4.69
N GLU A 89 -6.65 14.72 5.90
CA GLU A 89 -7.42 13.87 6.82
C GLU A 89 -8.46 14.71 7.57
N VAL A 90 -9.73 14.29 7.49
CA VAL A 90 -10.84 14.98 8.16
C VAL A 90 -11.17 14.29 9.49
N TRP A 91 -11.21 12.98 9.47
CA TRP A 91 -11.55 12.11 10.60
C TRP A 91 -10.43 11.11 10.85
N ALA A 92 -10.19 10.81 12.11
CA ALA A 92 -9.25 9.79 12.53
C ALA A 92 -9.78 9.01 13.73
N ARG A 93 -9.28 7.80 13.95
CA ARG A 93 -9.58 6.98 15.12
C ARG A 93 -8.40 6.90 16.06
N VAL A 94 -8.65 7.11 17.34
CA VAL A 94 -7.61 7.10 18.37
C VAL A 94 -7.06 5.69 18.54
N ILE A 95 -5.74 5.55 18.45
CA ILE A 95 -5.03 4.29 18.69
C ILE A 95 -4.38 4.30 20.07
N GLU A 96 -3.81 5.45 20.45
CA GLU A 96 -3.09 5.60 21.70
C GLU A 96 -3.26 7.02 22.22
N ASN A 97 -3.42 7.14 23.54
CA ASN A 97 -3.48 8.42 24.24
C ASN A 97 -2.47 8.38 25.39
N ASP A 98 -1.31 9.01 25.19
CA ASP A 98 -0.28 9.12 26.23
C ASP A 98 -0.50 10.38 27.05
N THR A 99 -1.07 10.20 28.24
CA THR A 99 -1.35 11.28 29.20
C THR A 99 -0.08 11.91 29.79
N LYS A 100 1.08 11.23 29.73
CA LYS A 100 2.35 11.79 30.23
C LYS A 100 2.93 12.80 29.27
N THR A 101 2.84 12.53 27.97
CA THR A 101 3.36 13.43 26.92
C THR A 101 2.29 14.33 26.31
N ASN A 102 1.01 14.14 26.68
CA ASN A 102 -0.15 14.78 26.07
C ASN A 102 -0.17 14.59 24.54
N VAL A 103 0.12 13.37 24.08
CA VAL A 103 0.13 13.02 22.67
C VAL A 103 -0.91 11.95 22.40
N ILE A 104 -1.78 12.23 21.44
CA ILE A 104 -2.71 11.26 20.85
C ILE A 104 -2.13 10.77 19.54
N VAL A 105 -2.10 9.46 19.35
CA VAL A 105 -1.83 8.83 18.06
C VAL A 105 -3.15 8.33 17.50
N ALA A 106 -3.44 8.67 16.24
CA ALA A 106 -4.68 8.29 15.59
C ALA A 106 -4.47 7.83 14.13
N LEU A 107 -5.33 6.93 13.66
CA LEU A 107 -5.42 6.42 12.30
C LEU A 107 -6.39 7.26 11.48
N GLY A 108 -5.92 7.93 10.43
CA GLY A 108 -6.77 8.68 9.50
C GLY A 108 -7.68 7.76 8.69
N GLU A 109 -8.96 8.11 8.57
CA GLU A 109 -9.95 7.30 7.84
C GLU A 109 -9.82 7.43 6.31
N SER A 110 -9.21 8.51 5.81
CA SER A 110 -9.19 8.82 4.37
C SER A 110 -8.08 8.08 3.64
N LYS A 111 -6.90 7.96 4.24
CA LYS A 111 -5.72 7.31 3.63
C LYS A 111 -5.07 6.25 4.50
N MET A 112 -5.67 5.89 5.64
CA MET A 112 -5.09 4.96 6.63
C MET A 112 -3.68 5.39 7.11
N MET A 113 -3.48 6.71 7.26
CA MET A 113 -2.20 7.26 7.73
C MET A 113 -2.20 7.46 9.24
N LEU A 114 -1.07 7.15 9.88
CA LEU A 114 -0.90 7.36 11.32
C LEU A 114 -0.41 8.76 11.63
N GLY A 115 -1.13 9.46 12.52
CA GLY A 115 -0.77 10.80 12.94
C GLY A 115 -0.68 11.04 14.43
N ARG A 116 0.19 11.98 14.80
CA ARG A 116 0.42 12.44 16.16
C ARG A 116 -0.17 13.83 16.34
N TYR A 117 -0.98 13.97 17.36
CA TYR A 117 -1.72 15.19 17.68
C TYR A 117 -1.48 15.56 19.14
N SER A 118 -1.48 16.86 19.45
CA SER A 118 -1.51 17.31 20.83
C SER A 118 -2.85 16.95 21.45
N SER A 119 -2.87 16.38 22.65
CA SER A 119 -4.09 16.09 23.38
C SER A 119 -4.69 17.38 23.95
N LYS A 120 -6.01 17.57 23.79
CA LYS A 120 -6.79 18.57 24.54
C LYS A 120 -7.65 17.91 25.62
N SER A 121 -8.12 16.69 25.37
CA SER A 121 -8.92 15.90 26.30
C SER A 121 -8.12 14.68 26.77
N PRO A 122 -7.67 14.62 28.03
CA PRO A 122 -6.89 13.50 28.54
C PRO A 122 -7.70 12.20 28.62
N ASP A 123 -9.03 12.27 28.68
CA ASP A 123 -9.93 11.12 28.85
C ASP A 123 -10.39 10.49 27.53
N THR A 124 -9.73 10.80 26.42
CA THR A 124 -10.06 10.26 25.10
C THR A 124 -9.85 8.75 25.06
N ALA A 125 -10.88 8.00 24.64
CA ALA A 125 -10.85 6.55 24.58
C ALA A 125 -10.15 6.02 23.33
N VAL A 126 -9.54 4.84 23.43
CA VAL A 126 -9.01 4.11 22.26
C VAL A 126 -10.17 3.64 21.39
N GLY A 127 -10.04 3.77 20.07
CA GLY A 127 -11.08 3.49 19.08
C GLY A 127 -12.04 4.66 18.81
N GLU A 128 -12.00 5.73 19.62
CA GLU A 128 -12.89 6.89 19.45
C GLU A 128 -12.60 7.61 18.13
N ARG A 129 -13.69 7.98 17.42
CA ARG A 129 -13.62 8.76 16.18
C ARG A 129 -13.53 10.25 16.50
N ILE A 130 -12.42 10.86 16.10
CA ILE A 130 -12.09 12.26 16.38
C ILE A 130 -11.95 13.08 15.09
N TYR A 131 -12.32 14.36 15.17
CA TYR A 131 -12.13 15.30 14.06
C TYR A 131 -10.69 15.84 14.06
N VAL A 132 -9.97 15.66 12.96
CA VAL A 132 -8.58 16.11 12.76
C VAL A 132 -8.42 17.10 11.59
N GLY A 133 -9.51 17.40 10.88
CA GLY A 133 -9.51 18.29 9.71
C GLY A 133 -9.03 19.71 9.98
N VAL A 134 -8.77 20.49 8.93
CA VAL A 134 -8.12 21.81 8.98
C VAL A 134 -8.78 22.81 9.95
N ASP A 135 -10.09 22.70 10.15
CA ASP A 135 -10.87 23.57 11.02
C ASP A 135 -10.53 23.35 12.51
N SER A 136 -9.61 24.15 13.04
CA SER A 136 -9.15 24.04 14.43
C SER A 136 -10.27 24.21 15.47
N ASN A 137 -11.34 24.94 15.13
CA ASN A 137 -12.50 25.17 16.00
C ASN A 137 -13.39 23.93 16.17
N LYS A 138 -13.36 22.99 15.21
CA LYS A 138 -14.11 21.72 15.30
C LYS A 138 -13.31 20.62 16.01
N ARG A 139 -12.01 20.85 16.25
CA ARG A 139 -11.14 19.93 16.98
C ARG A 139 -11.32 20.10 18.48
N ASN A 140 -12.28 19.38 19.05
CA ASN A 140 -12.56 19.41 20.50
C ASN A 140 -11.55 18.56 21.27
N THR A 141 -11.28 17.35 20.76
CA THR A 141 -10.45 16.33 21.43
C THR A 141 -8.95 16.52 21.22
N VAL A 142 -8.56 17.04 20.05
CA VAL A 142 -7.16 17.21 19.63
C VAL A 142 -6.81 18.66 19.34
N GLY A 143 -5.51 18.97 19.44
CA GLY A 143 -4.94 20.27 19.14
C GLY A 143 -4.17 20.30 17.82
N GLU A 144 -2.92 20.75 17.90
CA GLU A 144 -2.04 20.86 16.74
C GLU A 144 -1.55 19.50 16.25
N ILE A 145 -1.26 19.44 14.94
CA ILE A 145 -0.64 18.28 14.30
C ILE A 145 0.86 18.32 14.57
N LEU A 146 1.34 17.35 15.37
CA LEU A 146 2.76 17.20 15.73
C LEU A 146 3.56 16.52 14.60
N GLY A 147 2.90 15.66 13.80
CA GLY A 147 3.47 15.03 12.61
C GLY A 147 3.11 13.55 12.47
N MET A 148 3.69 12.87 11.47
CA MET A 148 3.49 11.45 11.21
C MET A 148 3.95 10.56 12.37
N ALA A 149 3.12 9.57 12.71
CA ALA A 149 3.54 8.50 13.59
C ALA A 149 4.25 7.41 12.77
N LYS A 150 5.22 6.74 13.40
CA LYS A 150 5.85 5.55 12.84
C LYS A 150 5.28 4.35 13.55
N LEU A 151 4.94 3.30 12.80
CA LEU A 151 4.39 2.08 13.37
C LEU A 151 5.34 1.46 14.40
N ASP A 152 6.64 1.43 14.12
CA ASP A 152 7.68 0.89 15.01
C ASP A 152 7.85 1.65 16.34
N ARG A 153 7.18 2.81 16.49
CA ARG A 153 7.22 3.64 17.69
C ARG A 153 5.90 3.64 18.47
N LEU A 154 4.92 2.86 18.04
CA LEU A 154 3.70 2.63 18.79
C LEU A 154 4.00 1.76 20.01
N SER A 155 3.18 1.86 21.06
CA SER A 155 3.20 0.88 22.13
C SER A 155 2.72 -0.50 21.65
N ASN A 156 3.00 -1.54 22.45
CA ASN A 156 2.58 -2.91 22.13
C ASN A 156 1.04 -3.05 22.13
N SER A 157 0.35 -2.32 23.02
CA SER A 157 -1.12 -2.25 23.03
C SER A 157 -1.61 -1.59 21.75
N ALA A 158 -1.10 -0.39 21.42
CA ALA A 158 -1.44 0.33 20.21
C ALA A 158 -1.25 -0.50 18.92
N SER A 159 -0.17 -1.28 18.85
CA SER A 159 0.11 -2.16 17.72
C SER A 159 -0.87 -3.34 17.63
N SER A 160 -1.35 -3.83 18.77
CA SER A 160 -2.33 -4.93 18.84
C SER A 160 -3.76 -4.43 18.59
N ASP A 161 -4.06 -3.19 18.98
CA ASP A 161 -5.36 -2.56 18.80
C ASP A 161 -5.56 -2.04 17.37
N LEU A 162 -4.47 -1.75 16.64
CA LEU A 162 -4.55 -1.17 15.30
C LEU A 162 -5.40 -1.98 14.31
N PRO A 163 -5.25 -3.33 14.20
CA PRO A 163 -6.15 -4.14 13.37
C PRO A 163 -7.61 -4.08 13.82
N LEU A 164 -7.86 -4.06 15.14
CA LEU A 164 -9.21 -4.00 15.70
C LEU A 164 -9.89 -2.66 15.38
N ILE A 165 -9.17 -1.55 15.51
CA ILE A 165 -9.68 -0.22 15.18
C ILE A 165 -9.97 -0.10 13.68
N ALA A 166 -9.09 -0.66 12.84
CA ALA A 166 -9.32 -0.71 11.39
C ALA A 166 -10.53 -1.59 11.06
N GLN A 167 -10.77 -2.68 11.79
CA GLN A 167 -11.95 -3.53 11.65
C GLN A 167 -13.23 -2.77 11.98
N MET A 168 -13.28 -2.06 13.12
CA MET A 168 -14.43 -1.22 13.48
C MET A 168 -14.77 -0.21 12.37
N PHE A 169 -13.75 0.41 11.77
CA PHE A 169 -13.95 1.31 10.63
C PHE A 169 -14.55 0.61 9.40
N VAL A 170 -14.14 -0.63 9.11
CA VAL A 170 -14.69 -1.42 8.01
C VAL A 170 -16.14 -1.81 8.26
N GLU A 171 -16.46 -2.25 9.48
CA GLU A 171 -17.81 -2.65 9.91
C GLU A 171 -18.80 -1.48 9.83
N GLU A 172 -18.41 -0.30 10.35
CA GLU A 172 -19.24 0.90 10.28
C GLU A 172 -19.53 1.35 8.83
N ASN A 173 -18.62 1.06 7.91
CA ASN A 173 -18.72 1.42 6.49
C ASN A 173 -18.97 0.18 5.60
N GLN A 174 -19.57 -0.88 6.14
CA GLN A 174 -19.70 -2.17 5.45
C GLN A 174 -20.30 -2.07 4.04
N ALA A 175 -21.31 -1.23 3.83
CA ALA A 175 -22.00 -1.07 2.55
C ALA A 175 -21.05 -0.59 1.45
N HIS A 176 -20.10 0.28 1.79
CA HIS A 176 -19.09 0.76 0.85
C HIS A 176 -18.14 -0.36 0.45
N PHE A 177 -17.60 -1.12 1.41
CA PHE A 177 -16.63 -2.19 1.12
C PHE A 177 -17.24 -3.38 0.37
N ILE A 178 -18.49 -3.72 0.66
CA ILE A 178 -19.24 -4.72 -0.12
C ILE A 178 -19.34 -4.28 -1.58
N LYS A 179 -19.78 -3.04 -1.81
CA LYS A 179 -19.98 -2.50 -3.15
C LYS A 179 -18.66 -2.30 -3.90
N ALA A 180 -17.67 -1.69 -3.26
CA ALA A 180 -16.42 -1.27 -3.88
C ALA A 180 -15.41 -2.41 -4.06
N PHE A 181 -15.39 -3.38 -3.13
CA PHE A 181 -14.45 -4.49 -3.16
C PHE A 181 -15.13 -5.82 -3.46
N PHE A 182 -16.00 -6.32 -2.59
CA PHE A 182 -16.45 -7.72 -2.68
C PHE A 182 -17.29 -8.02 -3.94
N ASN A 183 -18.16 -7.09 -4.33
CA ASN A 183 -19.01 -7.27 -5.50
C ASN A 183 -18.30 -6.97 -6.82
N ILE A 184 -17.24 -6.16 -6.81
CA ILE A 184 -16.48 -5.76 -8.02
C ILE A 184 -15.21 -6.59 -8.23
N ALA A 185 -14.68 -7.23 -7.17
CA ALA A 185 -13.42 -7.95 -7.19
C ALA A 185 -13.30 -8.93 -8.37
N GLY A 186 -12.27 -8.76 -9.18
CA GLY A 186 -12.03 -9.58 -10.37
C GLY A 186 -10.65 -10.22 -10.40
N PRO A 187 -10.32 -10.93 -11.49
CA PRO A 187 -8.96 -11.38 -11.74
C PRO A 187 -8.03 -10.17 -11.94
N LEU A 188 -6.98 -10.06 -11.14
CA LEU A 188 -5.92 -9.05 -11.31
C LEU A 188 -4.95 -9.45 -12.42
N SER A 189 -4.71 -10.76 -12.55
CA SER A 189 -3.92 -11.36 -13.61
C SER A 189 -4.50 -12.72 -13.97
N LEU A 190 -3.94 -13.36 -14.99
CA LEU A 190 -4.30 -14.74 -15.37
C LEU A 190 -4.12 -15.75 -14.22
N LYS A 191 -3.30 -15.43 -13.21
CA LYS A 191 -2.95 -16.34 -12.11
C LYS A 191 -3.49 -15.92 -10.75
N GLN A 192 -3.98 -14.70 -10.59
CA GLN A 192 -4.29 -14.11 -9.28
C GLN A 192 -5.62 -13.36 -9.30
N HIS A 193 -6.49 -13.68 -8.36
CA HIS A 193 -7.74 -12.96 -8.10
C HIS A 193 -7.56 -11.87 -7.03
N ALA A 194 -8.38 -10.81 -7.06
CA ALA A 194 -8.31 -9.71 -6.09
C ALA A 194 -8.57 -10.16 -4.64
N PHE A 195 -9.42 -11.18 -4.42
CA PHE A 195 -9.63 -11.77 -3.10
C PHE A 195 -8.38 -12.38 -2.48
N GLU A 196 -7.41 -12.81 -3.30
CA GLU A 196 -6.14 -13.35 -2.80
C GLU A 196 -5.22 -12.27 -2.20
N LEU A 197 -5.58 -10.98 -2.32
CA LEU A 197 -4.89 -9.90 -1.62
C LEU A 197 -5.18 -9.92 -0.11
N LEU A 198 -6.32 -10.51 0.29
CA LEU A 198 -6.69 -10.65 1.69
C LEU A 198 -5.79 -11.70 2.36
N PRO A 199 -5.19 -11.38 3.53
CA PRO A 199 -4.28 -12.29 4.20
C PRO A 199 -4.98 -13.58 4.62
N GLY A 200 -4.45 -14.74 4.24
CA GLY A 200 -5.07 -16.05 4.55
C GLY A 200 -6.09 -16.54 3.51
N ILE A 201 -6.46 -15.72 2.52
CA ILE A 201 -7.27 -16.17 1.38
C ILE A 201 -6.35 -16.66 0.26
N GLY A 202 -6.29 -17.99 0.10
CA GLY A 202 -5.61 -18.62 -1.04
C GLY A 202 -6.53 -18.82 -2.24
N LYS A 203 -5.95 -19.24 -3.37
CA LYS A 203 -6.65 -19.50 -4.65
C LYS A 203 -7.94 -20.32 -4.50
N LYS A 204 -7.94 -21.39 -3.70
CA LYS A 204 -9.13 -22.24 -3.48
C LYS A 204 -10.27 -21.45 -2.81
N LYS A 205 -9.95 -20.67 -1.78
CA LYS A 205 -10.94 -19.84 -1.07
C LYS A 205 -11.40 -18.66 -1.93
N ALA A 206 -10.51 -18.03 -2.69
CA ALA A 206 -10.88 -16.99 -3.63
C ALA A 206 -11.87 -17.49 -4.70
N LEU A 207 -11.66 -18.69 -5.25
CA LEU A 207 -12.61 -19.31 -6.17
C LEU A 207 -13.97 -19.60 -5.51
N GLN A 208 -13.96 -20.14 -4.28
CA GLN A 208 -15.19 -20.33 -3.50
C GLN A 208 -15.96 -19.01 -3.33
N MET A 209 -15.28 -17.92 -2.98
CA MET A 209 -15.91 -16.60 -2.82
C MET A 209 -16.52 -16.10 -4.13
N VAL A 210 -15.86 -16.34 -5.28
CA VAL A 210 -16.38 -15.98 -6.61
C VAL A 210 -17.63 -16.79 -6.95
N GLU A 211 -17.63 -18.08 -6.64
CA GLU A 211 -18.79 -18.97 -6.86
C GLU A 211 -19.99 -18.54 -6.00
N VAL A 212 -19.75 -18.28 -4.71
CA VAL A 212 -20.80 -17.84 -3.77
C VAL A 212 -21.37 -16.48 -4.17
N ARG A 213 -20.51 -15.53 -4.57
CA ARG A 213 -20.96 -14.21 -5.03
C ARG A 213 -21.95 -14.31 -6.19
N GLY A 214 -21.68 -15.19 -7.15
CA GLY A 214 -22.47 -15.36 -8.36
C GLY A 214 -22.75 -14.03 -9.07
N SER A 215 -23.94 -13.91 -9.66
CA SER A 215 -24.41 -12.69 -10.32
C SER A 215 -25.13 -11.73 -9.36
N SER A 216 -25.63 -12.22 -8.23
CA SER A 216 -26.40 -11.43 -7.25
C SER A 216 -25.52 -10.56 -6.36
N GLY A 217 -24.26 -10.94 -6.16
CA GLY A 217 -23.39 -10.27 -5.20
C GLY A 217 -23.72 -10.62 -3.74
N PHE A 218 -22.99 -9.97 -2.83
CA PHE A 218 -23.24 -9.97 -1.40
C PHE A 218 -24.07 -8.75 -1.01
N SER A 219 -24.97 -8.91 -0.05
CA SER A 219 -25.81 -7.83 0.50
C SER A 219 -25.25 -7.23 1.80
N SER A 220 -24.67 -8.05 2.67
CA SER A 220 -24.02 -7.67 3.92
C SER A 220 -22.70 -8.41 4.12
N LEU A 221 -21.86 -7.95 5.05
CA LEU A 221 -20.65 -8.68 5.45
C LEU A 221 -21.03 -9.97 6.17
N ASP A 222 -22.06 -9.94 7.01
CA ASP A 222 -22.57 -11.15 7.70
C ASP A 222 -22.92 -12.27 6.72
N GLN A 223 -23.61 -11.95 5.61
CA GLN A 223 -23.96 -12.93 4.58
C GLN A 223 -22.70 -13.53 3.92
N LEU A 224 -21.70 -12.69 3.64
CA LEU A 224 -20.42 -13.10 3.06
C LEU A 224 -19.66 -14.03 4.03
N ASP A 225 -19.64 -13.65 5.30
CA ASP A 225 -18.91 -14.33 6.37
C ASP A 225 -19.51 -15.71 6.65
N GLU A 226 -20.84 -15.80 6.75
CA GLU A 226 -21.56 -17.08 6.88
C GLU A 226 -21.32 -17.99 5.67
N ALA A 227 -21.44 -17.45 4.45
CA ALA A 227 -21.37 -18.26 3.23
C ALA A 227 -19.96 -18.77 2.91
N CYS A 228 -18.93 -17.99 3.25
CA CYS A 228 -17.53 -18.35 2.98
C CYS A 228 -16.78 -18.89 4.21
N SER A 229 -17.41 -18.81 5.40
CA SER A 229 -16.81 -19.11 6.70
C SER A 229 -15.50 -18.34 6.91
N ILE A 230 -15.58 -17.02 6.77
CA ILE A 230 -14.48 -16.07 6.93
C ILE A 230 -14.94 -14.89 7.80
N ASP A 231 -14.00 -14.07 8.24
CA ASP A 231 -14.28 -12.75 8.83
C ASP A 231 -13.78 -11.68 7.85
N SER A 232 -14.68 -11.19 7.00
CA SER A 232 -14.33 -10.29 5.90
C SER A 232 -13.84 -8.93 6.38
N ALA A 233 -14.40 -8.42 7.49
CA ALA A 233 -14.00 -7.15 8.08
C ALA A 233 -12.58 -7.23 8.67
N GLU A 234 -12.30 -8.28 9.45
CA GLU A 234 -10.98 -8.52 10.03
C GLU A 234 -9.92 -8.73 8.94
N LEU A 235 -10.26 -9.46 7.87
CA LEU A 235 -9.36 -9.70 6.75
C LEU A 235 -8.97 -8.41 6.01
N LEU A 236 -9.94 -7.52 5.75
CA LEU A 236 -9.66 -6.21 5.15
C LEU A 236 -8.83 -5.34 6.08
N ALA A 237 -9.16 -5.32 7.37
CA ALA A 237 -8.41 -4.56 8.37
C ALA A 237 -6.95 -5.02 8.45
N LYS A 238 -6.70 -6.33 8.54
CA LYS A 238 -5.36 -6.91 8.50
C LYS A 238 -4.61 -6.54 7.22
N ARG A 239 -5.30 -6.52 6.07
CA ARG A 239 -4.70 -6.09 4.81
C ARG A 239 -4.29 -4.61 4.85
N PHE A 240 -5.13 -3.71 5.34
CA PHE A 240 -4.76 -2.30 5.48
C PHE A 240 -3.57 -2.11 6.42
N VAL A 241 -3.53 -2.81 7.55
CA VAL A 241 -2.38 -2.76 8.47
C VAL A 241 -1.10 -3.28 7.82
N ALA A 242 -1.19 -4.37 7.04
CA ALA A 242 -0.04 -4.88 6.27
C ALA A 242 0.46 -3.87 5.24
N GLU A 243 -0.43 -3.10 4.61
CA GLU A 243 -0.06 -2.00 3.70
C GLU A 243 0.56 -0.81 4.45
N ILE A 244 0.17 -0.53 5.69
CA ILE A 244 0.85 0.48 6.52
C ILE A 244 2.29 0.03 6.85
N GLN A 245 2.45 -1.25 7.17
CA GLN A 245 3.74 -1.88 7.49
C GLN A 245 4.68 -1.90 6.29
N ASP A 246 4.21 -2.42 5.15
CA ASP A 246 5.01 -2.54 3.94
C ASP A 246 4.51 -1.59 2.84
N LYS A 247 5.33 -0.55 2.61
CA LYS A 247 5.07 0.45 1.57
C LYS A 247 5.15 -0.11 0.15
N ASN A 248 5.89 -1.20 -0.04
CA ASN A 248 6.07 -1.83 -1.34
C ASN A 248 4.99 -2.86 -1.64
N LEU A 249 4.09 -3.15 -0.69
CA LEU A 249 3.01 -4.09 -0.88
C LEU A 249 2.04 -3.54 -1.94
N GLN A 250 2.01 -4.22 -3.08
CA GLN A 250 1.21 -3.86 -4.24
C GLN A 250 0.39 -5.08 -4.70
N PRO A 251 -0.80 -4.90 -5.27
CA PRO A 251 -1.57 -3.65 -5.31
C PRO A 251 -2.06 -3.19 -3.92
N ARG A 252 -2.30 -1.89 -3.75
CA ARG A 252 -2.79 -1.29 -2.50
C ARG A 252 -4.31 -1.17 -2.49
N LEU A 253 -4.97 -1.87 -1.57
CA LEU A 253 -6.40 -1.75 -1.37
C LEU A 253 -6.76 -0.42 -0.70
N SER A 254 -5.90 0.11 0.17
CA SER A 254 -6.18 1.39 0.85
C SER A 254 -6.34 2.54 -0.15
N GLU A 255 -5.56 2.56 -1.23
CA GLU A 255 -5.63 3.60 -2.27
C GLU A 255 -6.81 3.40 -3.24
N LEU A 256 -7.28 2.16 -3.40
CA LEU A 256 -8.39 1.84 -4.29
C LEU A 256 -9.75 2.01 -3.61
N LEU A 257 -9.82 1.73 -2.31
CA LEU A 257 -11.07 1.67 -1.56
C LEU A 257 -11.36 2.93 -0.74
N LEU A 258 -10.37 3.81 -0.54
CA LEU A 258 -10.52 5.01 0.29
C LEU A 258 -10.32 6.28 -0.55
N PRO A 259 -10.92 7.43 -0.16
CA PRO A 259 -11.79 7.61 1.01
C PRO A 259 -13.17 6.96 0.82
N VAL A 260 -13.80 6.58 1.93
CA VAL A 260 -15.21 6.16 1.92
C VAL A 260 -16.05 7.37 1.54
N SER A 261 -16.72 7.29 0.39
CA SER A 261 -17.65 8.33 -0.04
C SER A 261 -18.89 8.24 0.84
N SER A 262 -19.12 9.28 1.64
CA SER A 262 -20.31 9.44 2.48
C SER A 262 -21.56 9.65 1.63
#